data_AF-A0A1H0XE00-F1
#
_entry.id   AF-A0A1H0XE00-F1
#
_cell.length_a   1.000
_cell.length_b   1.000
_cell.length_c   1.000
_cell.angle_alpha   90.00
_cell.angle_beta   90.00
_cell.angle_gamma   90.00
#
_symmetry.space_group_name_H-M   'P 1'
#
loop_
_entity.id
_entity.type
_entity.pdbx_description
1 polymer ?
#
loop_
_entity_poly.entity_id
_entity_poly.type
_entity_poly.pdbx_seq_one_letter_code
_entity_poly.pdbx_strand_id
1 'polypeptide(L)'
;MLDYIYFYFELFSFFVCLFTYKKLDRNFKVFLPFLTFIVIYEFANLKNWMLWHNTNAWCNNLESIIEIIIYTRFISSLDKRKQYRKNVRLVLFIIVLFSFIDMIFIQGFFMMNTIAMVFQYSMLTVLVCFYYFNLINNVDENLDIMRYPPFWATAGILFYALAFMFYHVAFSYMVYKQNYHFFILARVIPNIACLILYSLLSIAFIYQYKKANSIDIIKTS
;
A
#
# COMPACT_ATOMS: atom_id res chain seq x y z
N MET A 1 -18.34 -0.01 13.93
CA MET A 1 -18.61 1.17 13.08
C MET A 1 -17.38 1.50 12.23
N LEU A 2 -16.19 1.68 12.82
CA LEU A 2 -14.92 1.84 12.09
C LEU A 2 -14.63 0.72 11.05
N ASP A 3 -14.98 -0.53 11.36
CA ASP A 3 -14.73 -1.68 10.47
C ASP A 3 -15.41 -1.59 9.10
N TYR A 4 -16.43 -0.74 8.94
CA TYR A 4 -17.06 -0.52 7.65
C TYR A 4 -16.56 0.76 6.98
N ILE A 5 -16.02 1.70 7.74
CA ILE A 5 -15.60 3.01 7.23
C ILE A 5 -14.43 2.85 6.28
N TYR A 6 -13.37 2.12 6.67
CA TYR A 6 -12.21 1.94 5.78
C TYR A 6 -12.60 1.27 4.46
N PHE A 7 -13.50 0.28 4.52
CA PHE A 7 -14.01 -0.42 3.34
C PHE A 7 -14.78 0.50 2.39
N TYR A 8 -15.55 1.48 2.91
CA TYR A 8 -16.17 2.50 2.05
C TYR A 8 -15.15 3.39 1.34
N PHE A 9 -14.06 3.76 2.01
CA PHE A 9 -12.98 4.54 1.38
C PHE A 9 -12.22 3.72 0.34
N GLU A 10 -12.04 2.44 0.58
CA GLU A 10 -11.48 1.50 -0.37
C GLU A 10 -12.35 1.37 -1.62
N LEU A 11 -13.66 1.13 -1.45
CA LEU A 11 -14.64 1.11 -2.54
C LEU A 11 -14.64 2.43 -3.31
N PHE A 12 -14.60 3.57 -2.61
CA PHE A 12 -14.52 4.88 -3.23
C PHE A 12 -13.26 5.01 -4.10
N SER A 13 -12.09 4.64 -3.57
CA SER A 13 -10.83 4.63 -4.31
C SER A 13 -10.88 3.71 -5.53
N PHE A 14 -11.48 2.54 -5.40
CA PHE A 14 -11.73 1.61 -6.50
C PHE A 14 -12.59 2.23 -7.59
N PHE A 15 -13.74 2.82 -7.26
CA PHE A 15 -14.62 3.46 -8.24
C PHE A 15 -13.98 4.68 -8.90
N VAL A 16 -13.23 5.49 -8.15
CA VAL A 16 -12.45 6.61 -8.71
C VAL A 16 -11.38 6.09 -9.68
N CYS A 17 -10.66 5.03 -9.32
CA CYS A 17 -9.66 4.40 -10.20
C CYS A 17 -10.32 3.87 -11.48
N LEU A 18 -11.46 3.18 -11.36
CA LEU A 18 -12.21 2.63 -12.49
C LEU A 18 -12.70 3.74 -13.43
N PHE A 19 -13.27 4.81 -12.88
CA PHE A 19 -13.75 5.97 -13.64
C PHE A 19 -12.62 6.67 -14.40
N THR A 20 -11.47 6.86 -13.75
CA THR A 20 -10.31 7.57 -14.32
C THR A 20 -9.41 6.68 -15.19
N TYR A 21 -9.61 5.35 -15.19
CA TYR A 21 -8.67 4.35 -15.71
C TYR A 21 -8.15 4.62 -17.13
N LYS A 22 -9.03 5.03 -18.04
CA LYS A 22 -8.66 5.29 -19.45
C LYS A 22 -7.58 6.37 -19.58
N LYS A 23 -7.55 7.33 -18.66
CA LYS A 23 -6.63 8.48 -18.63
C LYS A 23 -5.48 8.33 -17.63
N LEU A 24 -5.42 7.23 -16.87
CA LEU A 24 -4.32 6.98 -15.94
C LEU A 24 -3.03 6.62 -16.69
N ASP A 25 -1.90 7.09 -16.16
CA ASP A 25 -0.59 6.66 -16.64
C ASP A 25 -0.38 5.16 -16.39
N ARG A 26 0.47 4.54 -17.21
CA ARG A 26 0.77 3.10 -17.14
C ARG A 26 1.15 2.63 -15.73
N ASN A 27 1.85 3.46 -14.98
CA ASN A 27 2.29 3.15 -13.61
C ASN A 27 1.09 3.08 -12.64
N PHE A 28 0.09 3.94 -12.81
CA PHE A 28 -1.12 3.95 -11.98
C PHE A 28 -2.11 2.84 -12.34
N LYS A 29 -2.10 2.37 -13.59
CA LYS A 29 -3.00 1.29 -14.05
C LYS A 29 -2.82 -0.03 -13.29
N VAL A 30 -1.68 -0.23 -12.61
CA VAL A 30 -1.46 -1.41 -11.75
C VAL A 30 -2.39 -1.42 -10.53
N PHE A 31 -2.87 -0.25 -10.10
CA PHE A 31 -3.77 -0.17 -8.94
C PHE A 31 -5.17 -0.68 -9.24
N LEU A 32 -5.65 -0.70 -10.48
CA LEU A 32 -7.00 -1.22 -10.77
C LEU A 32 -7.13 -2.72 -10.42
N PRO A 33 -6.29 -3.63 -10.96
CA PRO A 33 -6.36 -5.04 -10.57
C PRO A 33 -6.05 -5.25 -9.09
N PHE A 34 -5.17 -4.45 -8.50
CA PHE A 34 -4.87 -4.51 -7.07
C PHE A 34 -6.08 -4.11 -6.21
N LEU A 35 -6.72 -2.96 -6.46
CA LEU A 35 -7.92 -2.52 -5.74
C LEU A 35 -9.09 -3.48 -5.95
N THR A 36 -9.20 -4.09 -7.15
CA THR A 36 -10.19 -5.16 -7.39
C THR A 36 -9.93 -6.36 -6.47
N PHE A 37 -8.67 -6.79 -6.36
CA PHE A 37 -8.27 -7.87 -5.47
C PHE A 37 -8.59 -7.53 -4.01
N ILE A 38 -8.19 -6.35 -3.53
CA ILE A 38 -8.41 -5.91 -2.15
C ILE A 38 -9.92 -5.83 -1.85
N VAL A 39 -10.75 -5.23 -2.71
CA VAL A 39 -12.20 -5.15 -2.48
C VAL A 39 -12.83 -6.53 -2.34
N ILE A 40 -12.43 -7.49 -3.18
CA ILE A 40 -12.91 -8.88 -3.08
C ILE A 40 -12.43 -9.53 -1.79
N TYR A 41 -11.15 -9.35 -1.46
CA TYR A 41 -10.53 -9.90 -0.26
C TYR A 41 -11.20 -9.36 1.01
N GLU A 42 -11.35 -8.04 1.14
CA GLU A 42 -11.99 -7.40 2.29
C GLU A 42 -13.46 -7.78 2.41
N PHE A 43 -14.18 -7.86 1.29
CA PHE A 43 -15.56 -8.35 1.29
C PHE A 43 -15.64 -9.80 1.81
N ALA A 44 -14.76 -10.69 1.34
CA ALA A 44 -14.70 -12.08 1.81
C ALA A 44 -14.31 -12.16 3.30
N ASN A 45 -13.39 -11.31 3.74
CA ASN A 45 -12.94 -11.23 5.13
C ASN A 45 -14.07 -10.75 6.06
N LEU A 46 -14.81 -9.69 5.68
CA LEU A 46 -15.99 -9.20 6.41
C LEU A 46 -17.11 -10.24 6.54
N LYS A 47 -17.21 -11.17 5.57
CA LYS A 47 -18.15 -12.29 5.61
C LYS A 47 -17.59 -13.53 6.30
N ASN A 48 -16.37 -13.45 6.85
CA ASN A 48 -15.66 -14.57 7.47
C ASN A 48 -15.46 -15.78 6.52
N TRP A 49 -15.51 -15.56 5.20
CA TRP A 49 -15.35 -16.63 4.20
C TRP A 49 -13.91 -17.17 4.13
N MET A 50 -12.95 -16.40 4.63
CA MET A 50 -11.52 -16.73 4.62
C MET A 50 -11.04 -17.37 5.93
N LEU A 51 -11.94 -17.65 6.87
CA LEU A 51 -11.60 -18.35 8.12
C LEU A 51 -11.22 -19.80 7.81
N TRP A 52 -9.94 -20.11 8.00
CA TRP A 52 -9.44 -21.48 7.93
C TRP A 52 -8.69 -21.79 9.22
N HIS A 53 -9.04 -22.89 9.87
CA HIS A 53 -8.47 -23.25 11.18
C HIS A 53 -8.71 -22.15 12.25
N ASN A 54 -9.89 -21.54 12.22
CA ASN A 54 -10.31 -20.43 13.09
C ASN A 54 -9.46 -19.15 12.99
N THR A 55 -8.73 -18.97 11.89
CA THR A 55 -7.90 -17.79 11.64
C THR A 55 -7.93 -17.39 10.18
N ASN A 56 -7.77 -16.09 9.91
CA ASN A 56 -7.58 -15.53 8.58
C ASN A 56 -6.11 -15.13 8.32
N ALA A 57 -5.20 -15.42 9.26
CA ALA A 57 -3.81 -14.97 9.20
C ALA A 57 -3.08 -15.38 7.91
N TRP A 58 -3.35 -16.59 7.40
CA TRP A 58 -2.78 -17.06 6.13
C TRP A 58 -3.12 -16.13 4.96
N CYS A 59 -4.34 -15.59 4.94
CA CYS A 59 -4.80 -14.72 3.87
C CYS A 59 -4.22 -13.32 4.03
N ASN A 60 -4.19 -12.80 5.28
CA ASN A 60 -3.53 -11.53 5.59
C ASN A 60 -2.04 -11.56 5.20
N ASN A 61 -1.34 -12.67 5.43
CA ASN A 61 0.06 -12.83 5.04
C ASN A 61 0.24 -12.78 3.51
N LEU A 62 -0.66 -13.39 2.74
CA LEU A 62 -0.61 -13.36 1.27
C LEU A 62 -0.98 -11.98 0.72
N GLU A 63 -1.98 -11.33 1.32
CA GLU A 63 -2.38 -9.97 0.99
C GLU A 63 -1.20 -9.01 1.19
N SER A 64 -0.50 -9.07 2.33
CA SER A 64 0.68 -8.23 2.59
C SER A 64 1.82 -8.47 1.58
N ILE A 65 2.02 -9.72 1.12
CA ILE A 65 2.99 -10.05 0.06
C ILE A 65 2.58 -9.42 -1.28
N ILE A 66 1.30 -9.47 -1.64
CA ILE A 66 0.81 -8.86 -2.88
C ILE A 66 0.96 -7.34 -2.79
N GLU A 67 0.60 -6.77 -1.65
CA GLU A 67 0.69 -5.36 -1.36
C GLU A 67 2.13 -4.83 -1.54
N ILE A 68 3.11 -5.46 -0.89
CA ILE A 68 4.51 -5.02 -0.98
C ILE A 68 5.03 -5.09 -2.42
N ILE A 69 4.60 -6.09 -3.21
CA ILE A 69 4.97 -6.22 -4.62
C ILE A 69 4.40 -5.04 -5.43
N ILE A 70 3.13 -4.71 -5.25
CA ILE A 70 2.44 -3.67 -6.00
C ILE A 70 3.01 -2.29 -5.65
N TYR A 71 3.13 -1.96 -4.37
CA TYR A 71 3.63 -0.66 -3.93
C TYR A 71 5.11 -0.47 -4.29
N THR A 72 5.94 -1.49 -4.11
CA THR A 72 7.36 -1.40 -4.51
C THR A 72 7.51 -1.23 -6.02
N ARG A 73 6.71 -1.96 -6.81
CA ARG A 73 6.69 -1.79 -8.27
C ARG A 73 6.24 -0.37 -8.65
N PHE A 74 5.21 0.16 -8.01
CA PHE A 74 4.74 1.52 -8.26
C PHE A 74 5.83 2.55 -7.94
N ILE A 75 6.38 2.55 -6.71
CA ILE A 75 7.40 3.53 -6.29
C ILE A 75 8.65 3.42 -7.17
N SER A 76 9.15 2.22 -7.44
CA SER A 76 10.33 2.03 -8.28
C SER A 76 10.09 2.47 -9.73
N SER A 77 8.86 2.43 -10.23
CA SER A 77 8.52 2.91 -11.58
C SER A 77 8.62 4.44 -11.74
N LEU A 78 8.60 5.18 -10.61
CA LEU A 78 8.74 6.63 -10.59
C LEU A 78 10.19 7.08 -10.78
N ASP A 79 11.16 6.20 -10.52
CA ASP A 79 12.59 6.48 -10.72
C ASP A 79 13.05 6.12 -12.14
N LYS A 80 13.78 7.04 -12.79
CA LYS A 80 14.30 6.85 -14.15
C LYS A 80 15.55 5.96 -14.19
N ARG A 81 16.30 5.84 -13.08
CA ARG A 81 17.60 5.14 -13.03
C ARG A 81 17.39 3.62 -13.12
N LYS A 82 17.87 3.02 -14.20
CA LYS A 82 17.74 1.56 -14.44
C LYS A 82 18.39 0.71 -13.34
N GLN A 83 19.57 1.11 -12.86
CA GLN A 83 20.30 0.38 -11.82
C GLN A 83 19.53 0.38 -10.49
N TYR A 84 18.98 1.53 -10.09
CA TYR A 84 18.15 1.63 -8.89
C TYR A 84 16.96 0.66 -8.97
N ARG A 85 16.21 0.67 -10.07
CA ARG A 85 15.08 -0.27 -10.27
C ARG A 85 15.49 -1.74 -10.29
N LYS A 86 16.71 -2.07 -10.71
CA LYS A 86 17.25 -3.44 -10.65
C LYS A 86 17.51 -3.82 -9.20
N ASN A 87 18.18 -2.96 -8.44
CA ASN A 87 18.48 -3.19 -7.03
C ASN A 87 17.21 -3.31 -6.19
N VAL A 88 16.23 -2.42 -6.38
CA VAL A 88 14.94 -2.47 -5.66
C VAL A 88 14.19 -3.78 -5.94
N ARG A 89 14.19 -4.26 -7.19
CA ARG A 89 13.58 -5.56 -7.53
C ARG A 89 14.29 -6.74 -6.89
N LEU A 90 15.62 -6.69 -6.78
CA LEU A 90 16.39 -7.72 -6.08
C LEU A 90 16.04 -7.74 -4.58
N VAL A 91 16.00 -6.58 -3.93
CA VAL A 91 15.61 -6.47 -2.51
C VAL A 91 14.17 -6.94 -2.30
N LEU A 92 13.24 -6.55 -3.17
CA LEU A 92 11.85 -7.03 -3.13
C LEU A 92 11.80 -8.56 -3.22
N PHE A 93 12.54 -9.15 -4.15
CA PHE A 93 12.59 -10.61 -4.30
C PHE A 93 13.08 -11.29 -3.01
N ILE A 94 14.14 -10.75 -2.38
CA ILE A 94 14.66 -11.28 -1.11
C ILE A 94 13.60 -11.18 0.00
N ILE A 95 12.91 -10.05 0.12
CA ILE A 95 11.87 -9.85 1.15
C ILE A 95 10.66 -10.75 0.92
N VAL A 96 10.21 -10.91 -0.32
CA VAL A 96 9.11 -11.83 -0.66
C VAL A 96 9.50 -13.26 -0.33
N LEU A 97 10.71 -13.69 -0.72
CA LEU A 97 11.22 -15.02 -0.38
C LEU A 97 11.29 -15.22 1.14
N PHE A 98 11.82 -14.23 1.87
CA PHE A 98 11.85 -14.24 3.33
C PHE A 98 10.44 -14.35 3.93
N SER A 99 9.45 -13.68 3.36
CA SER A 99 8.06 -13.72 3.84
C SER A 99 7.46 -15.12 3.71
N PHE A 100 7.76 -15.84 2.62
CA PHE A 100 7.36 -17.24 2.47
C PHE A 100 8.11 -18.17 3.43
N ILE A 101 9.40 -17.93 3.64
CA ILE A 101 10.19 -18.71 4.62
C ILE A 101 9.63 -18.50 6.03
N ASP A 102 9.33 -17.26 6.41
CA ASP A 102 8.74 -16.90 7.69
C ASP A 102 7.39 -17.60 7.88
N MET A 103 6.56 -17.57 6.84
CA MET A 103 5.25 -18.24 6.80
C MET A 103 5.34 -19.76 6.99
N ILE A 104 6.29 -20.43 6.34
CA ILE A 104 6.33 -21.90 6.29
C ILE A 104 7.16 -22.47 7.44
N PHE A 105 8.26 -21.81 7.82
CA PHE A 105 9.30 -22.41 8.66
C PHE A 105 9.54 -21.69 10.00
N ILE A 106 9.19 -20.41 10.15
CA ILE A 106 9.52 -19.63 11.36
C ILE A 106 8.28 -19.42 12.24
N GLN A 107 7.26 -18.71 11.74
CA GLN A 107 6.05 -18.40 12.51
C GLN A 107 4.91 -19.41 12.26
N GLY A 108 4.89 -20.00 11.06
CA GLY A 108 3.90 -21.00 10.67
C GLY A 108 2.69 -20.41 9.92
N PHE A 109 2.10 -21.24 9.05
CA PHE A 109 1.17 -20.80 8.00
C PHE A 109 -0.12 -20.12 8.53
N PHE A 110 -0.56 -20.53 9.71
CA PHE A 110 -1.79 -20.04 10.36
C PHE A 110 -1.53 -18.94 11.40
N MET A 111 -0.28 -18.47 11.54
CA MET A 111 0.08 -17.34 12.38
C MET A 111 0.39 -16.11 11.53
N MET A 112 0.28 -14.93 12.13
CA MET A 112 0.58 -13.68 11.42
C MET A 112 2.10 -13.50 11.32
N ASN A 113 2.61 -13.22 10.13
CA ASN A 113 4.04 -13.09 9.83
C ASN A 113 4.58 -11.72 10.24
N THR A 114 4.48 -11.39 11.53
CA THR A 114 4.86 -10.10 12.09
C THR A 114 6.30 -9.70 11.75
N ILE A 115 7.24 -10.66 11.73
CA ILE A 115 8.65 -10.36 11.43
C ILE A 115 8.77 -9.93 9.97
N ALA A 116 8.24 -10.73 9.04
CA ALA A 116 8.25 -10.37 7.62
C ALA A 116 7.52 -9.05 7.35
N MET A 117 6.35 -8.81 7.96
CA MET A 117 5.58 -7.58 7.81
C MET A 117 6.39 -6.35 8.25
N VAL A 118 7.09 -6.41 9.39
CA VAL A 118 7.96 -5.30 9.83
C VAL A 118 9.05 -5.02 8.80
N PHE A 119 9.70 -6.04 8.23
CA PHE A 119 10.69 -5.84 7.17
C PHE A 119 10.08 -5.26 5.89
N GLN A 120 8.92 -5.76 5.46
CA GLN A 120 8.18 -5.26 4.29
C GLN A 120 7.89 -3.75 4.44
N TYR A 121 7.27 -3.35 5.56
CA TYR A 121 6.89 -1.95 5.77
C TYR A 121 8.08 -1.02 6.08
N SER A 122 9.15 -1.53 6.70
CA SER A 122 10.41 -0.79 6.85
C SER A 122 11.05 -0.49 5.51
N MET A 123 11.12 -1.50 4.62
CA MET A 123 11.62 -1.32 3.25
C MET A 123 10.78 -0.30 2.49
N LEU A 124 9.45 -0.40 2.58
CA LEU A 124 8.56 0.51 1.88
C LEU A 124 8.72 1.96 2.34
N THR A 125 8.84 2.15 3.66
CA THR A 125 9.16 3.46 4.26
C THR A 125 10.46 4.02 3.69
N VAL A 126 11.54 3.22 3.68
CA VAL A 126 12.84 3.63 3.13
C VAL A 126 12.74 3.97 1.65
N LEU A 127 12.01 3.18 0.85
CA LEU A 127 11.80 3.46 -0.57
C LEU A 127 11.08 4.78 -0.81
N VAL A 128 10.02 5.07 -0.05
CA VAL A 128 9.29 6.33 -0.19
C VAL A 128 10.15 7.52 0.27
N CYS A 129 10.93 7.38 1.35
CA CYS A 129 11.87 8.41 1.76
C CYS A 129 12.93 8.68 0.69
N PHE A 130 13.50 7.65 0.07
CA PHE A 130 14.40 7.81 -1.07
C PHE A 130 13.71 8.48 -2.25
N TYR A 131 12.47 8.13 -2.54
CA TYR A 131 11.70 8.80 -3.58
C TYR A 131 11.57 10.31 -3.31
N TYR A 132 11.18 10.72 -2.09
CA TYR A 132 11.08 12.13 -1.74
C TYR A 132 12.43 12.86 -1.75
N PHE A 133 13.49 12.22 -1.26
CA PHE A 133 14.84 12.77 -1.33
C PHE A 133 15.25 13.06 -2.78
N ASN A 134 14.99 12.11 -3.69
CA ASN A 134 15.28 12.32 -5.11
C ASN A 134 14.34 13.36 -5.74
N LEU A 135 13.07 13.41 -5.34
CA LEU A 135 12.11 14.40 -5.82
C LEU A 135 12.61 15.81 -5.47
N ILE A 136 12.97 16.06 -4.21
CA ILE A 136 13.46 17.37 -3.75
C ILE A 136 14.74 17.80 -4.49
N ASN A 137 15.66 16.87 -4.74
CA ASN A 137 16.95 17.19 -5.36
C ASN A 137 16.91 17.33 -6.90
N ASN A 138 15.86 16.86 -7.56
CA ASN A 138 15.80 16.80 -9.03
C ASN A 138 14.54 17.47 -9.61
N VAL A 139 13.81 18.24 -8.80
CA VAL A 139 12.60 18.93 -9.21
C VAL A 139 12.95 20.24 -9.90
N ASP A 140 12.32 20.49 -11.05
CA ASP A 140 12.32 21.81 -11.68
C ASP A 140 11.57 22.80 -10.78
N GLU A 141 12.07 24.03 -10.64
CA GLU A 141 11.51 25.07 -9.75
C GLU A 141 10.00 25.32 -9.93
N ASN A 142 9.44 24.93 -11.09
CA ASN A 142 8.03 25.12 -11.45
C ASN A 142 7.12 23.91 -11.13
N LEU A 143 7.61 22.85 -10.48
CA LEU A 143 6.74 21.71 -10.12
C LEU A 143 5.79 22.08 -8.97
N ASP A 144 4.50 22.18 -9.26
CA ASP A 144 3.45 22.21 -8.24
C ASP A 144 3.25 20.82 -7.62
N ILE A 145 3.88 20.58 -6.46
CA ILE A 145 3.84 19.32 -5.72
C ILE A 145 2.40 18.94 -5.35
N MET A 146 1.55 19.91 -5.01
CA MET A 146 0.16 19.65 -4.60
C MET A 146 -0.71 19.16 -5.76
N ARG A 147 -0.30 19.45 -7.00
CA ARG A 147 -0.95 18.92 -8.22
C ARG A 147 -0.25 17.70 -8.79
N TYR A 148 0.85 17.24 -8.18
CA TYR A 148 1.63 16.12 -8.68
C TYR A 148 1.05 14.77 -8.20
N PRO A 149 0.43 13.96 -9.08
CA PRO A 149 -0.29 12.76 -8.65
C PRO A 149 0.57 11.73 -7.90
N PRO A 150 1.83 11.45 -8.32
CA PRO A 150 2.70 10.52 -7.59
C PRO A 150 2.93 10.92 -6.13
N PHE A 151 3.02 12.22 -5.82
CA PHE A 151 3.21 12.72 -4.46
C PHE A 151 2.10 12.21 -3.52
N TRP A 152 0.84 12.35 -3.92
CA TRP A 152 -0.30 11.90 -3.10
C TRP A 152 -0.31 10.38 -2.90
N ALA A 153 -0.07 9.61 -3.97
CA ALA A 153 -0.02 8.16 -3.87
C ALA A 153 1.11 7.68 -2.94
N THR A 154 2.31 8.26 -3.07
CA THR A 154 3.44 7.91 -2.19
C THR A 154 3.24 8.41 -0.77
N ALA A 155 2.55 9.53 -0.54
CA ALA A 155 2.20 9.99 0.80
C ALA A 155 1.26 9.01 1.49
N GLY A 156 0.22 8.54 0.78
CA GLY A 156 -0.66 7.47 1.27
C GLY A 156 0.11 6.22 1.67
N ILE A 157 0.98 5.74 0.77
CA ILE A 157 1.82 4.56 1.04
C ILE A 157 2.76 4.78 2.23
N LEU A 158 3.33 5.99 2.40
CA LEU A 158 4.20 6.29 3.55
C LEU A 158 3.45 6.23 4.87
N PHE A 159 2.30 6.92 4.98
CA PHE A 159 1.51 6.91 6.20
C PHE A 159 1.04 5.51 6.56
N TYR A 160 0.60 4.76 5.54
CA TYR A 160 0.21 3.38 5.69
C TYR A 160 1.37 2.50 6.17
N ALA A 161 2.53 2.55 5.49
CA ALA A 161 3.70 1.76 5.85
C ALA A 161 4.20 2.07 7.26
N LEU A 162 4.27 3.35 7.65
CA LEU A 162 4.66 3.74 9.00
C LEU A 162 3.68 3.23 10.04
N ALA A 163 2.38 3.41 9.82
CA ALA A 163 1.35 2.95 10.74
C ALA A 163 1.41 1.43 10.95
N PHE A 164 1.51 0.65 9.87
CA PHE A 164 1.62 -0.81 9.95
C PHE A 164 2.96 -1.28 10.54
N MET A 165 4.07 -0.64 10.19
CA MET A 165 5.38 -0.95 10.80
C MET A 165 5.33 -0.78 12.32
N PHE A 166 4.89 0.38 12.81
CA PHE A 166 4.80 0.62 14.25
C PHE A 166 3.76 -0.26 14.92
N TYR A 167 2.64 -0.52 14.24
CA TYR A 167 1.62 -1.45 14.73
C TYR A 167 2.20 -2.86 14.93
N HIS A 168 2.91 -3.44 13.96
CA HIS A 168 3.45 -4.79 14.09
C HIS A 168 4.58 -4.90 15.12
N VAL A 169 5.43 -3.86 15.22
CA VAL A 169 6.44 -3.78 16.28
C VAL A 169 5.76 -3.74 17.67
N ALA A 170 4.75 -2.88 17.84
CA ALA A 170 4.01 -2.78 19.09
C ALA A 170 3.21 -4.05 19.40
N PHE A 171 2.60 -4.67 18.39
CA PHE A 171 1.82 -5.91 18.52
C PHE A 171 2.69 -7.02 19.09
N SER A 172 3.88 -7.22 18.53
CA SER A 172 4.84 -8.24 18.99
C SER A 172 5.20 -8.04 20.47
N TYR A 173 5.42 -6.79 20.88
CA TYR A 173 5.70 -6.44 22.27
C TYR A 173 4.49 -6.65 23.20
N MET A 174 3.29 -6.24 22.78
CA MET A 174 2.08 -6.34 23.60
C MET A 174 1.61 -7.78 23.79
N VAL A 175 1.73 -8.62 22.75
CA VAL A 175 1.45 -10.06 22.84
C VAL A 175 2.40 -10.72 23.84
N TYR A 176 3.70 -10.39 23.77
CA TYR A 176 4.68 -10.86 24.75
C TYR A 176 4.34 -10.45 26.20
N LYS A 177 3.76 -9.26 26.39
CA LYS A 177 3.33 -8.74 27.70
C LYS A 177 1.90 -9.14 28.10
N GLN A 178 1.20 -9.95 27.31
CA GLN A 178 -0.20 -10.35 27.55
C GLN A 178 -1.16 -9.16 27.79
N ASN A 179 -0.89 -8.02 27.16
CA ASN A 179 -1.70 -6.81 27.34
C ASN A 179 -2.86 -6.76 26.33
N TYR A 180 -4.05 -7.19 26.76
CA TYR A 180 -5.26 -7.28 25.94
C TYR A 180 -5.78 -5.95 25.36
N HIS A 181 -5.27 -4.78 25.79
CA HIS A 181 -5.58 -3.51 25.12
C HIS A 181 -5.11 -3.48 23.66
N PHE A 182 -4.26 -4.42 23.23
CA PHE A 182 -3.85 -4.57 21.84
C PHE A 182 -5.03 -4.71 20.87
N PHE A 183 -6.17 -5.29 21.28
CA PHE A 183 -7.33 -5.45 20.39
C PHE A 183 -7.91 -4.12 19.91
N ILE A 184 -7.87 -3.08 20.76
CA ILE A 184 -8.34 -1.74 20.40
C ILE A 184 -7.37 -1.14 19.36
N LEU A 185 -6.07 -1.24 19.60
CA LEU A 185 -5.05 -0.73 18.69
C LEU A 185 -5.07 -1.46 17.34
N ALA A 186 -5.25 -2.79 17.36
CA ALA A 186 -5.40 -3.64 16.19
C ALA A 186 -6.63 -3.29 15.34
N ARG A 187 -7.66 -2.71 15.95
CA ARG A 187 -8.85 -2.25 15.24
C ARG A 187 -8.74 -0.80 14.77
N VAL A 188 -8.06 0.07 15.50
CA VAL A 188 -8.05 1.50 15.20
C VAL A 188 -6.94 1.87 14.22
N ILE A 189 -5.71 1.41 14.46
CA ILE A 189 -4.54 1.85 13.68
C ILE A 189 -4.64 1.39 12.22
N PRO A 190 -4.87 0.10 11.91
CA PRO A 190 -4.97 -0.35 10.52
C PRO A 190 -6.11 0.34 9.77
N ASN A 191 -7.29 0.48 10.39
CA ASN A 191 -8.44 1.11 9.76
C ASN A 191 -8.20 2.59 9.40
N ILE A 192 -7.54 3.35 10.29
CA ILE A 192 -7.18 4.75 10.00
C ILE A 192 -6.11 4.81 8.90
N ALA A 193 -5.12 3.92 8.95
CA ALA A 193 -4.08 3.84 7.93
C ALA A 193 -4.65 3.55 6.54
N CYS A 194 -5.56 2.58 6.41
CA CYS A 194 -6.28 2.27 5.18
C CYS A 194 -7.13 3.45 4.70
N LEU A 195 -7.85 4.12 5.60
CA LEU A 195 -8.64 5.31 5.27
C LEU A 195 -7.76 6.40 4.64
N ILE A 196 -6.61 6.71 5.27
CA ILE A 196 -5.66 7.70 4.77
C ILE A 196 -5.12 7.26 3.40
N LEU A 197 -4.67 6.01 3.28
CA LEU A 197 -4.13 5.45 2.04
C LEU A 197 -5.12 5.61 0.87
N TYR A 198 -6.34 5.12 1.04
CA TYR A 198 -7.34 5.13 -0.03
C TYR A 198 -7.87 6.53 -0.35
N SER A 199 -7.92 7.43 0.64
CA SER A 199 -8.20 8.85 0.40
C SER A 199 -7.13 9.48 -0.49
N LEU A 200 -5.85 9.26 -0.17
CA LEU A 200 -4.75 9.85 -0.92
C LEU A 200 -4.56 9.22 -2.30
N LEU A 201 -4.83 7.91 -2.46
CA LEU A 201 -4.89 7.27 -3.77
C LEU A 201 -6.03 7.86 -4.64
N SER A 202 -7.21 8.08 -4.06
CA SER A 202 -8.33 8.72 -4.77
C SER A 202 -7.95 10.11 -5.28
N ILE A 203 -7.31 10.92 -4.44
CA ILE A 203 -6.80 12.24 -4.81
C ILE A 203 -5.76 12.13 -5.96
N ALA A 204 -4.83 11.18 -5.87
CA ALA A 204 -3.84 10.93 -6.91
C ALA A 204 -4.51 10.59 -8.26
N PHE A 205 -5.49 9.68 -8.28
CA PHE A 205 -6.21 9.32 -9.49
C PHE A 205 -6.96 10.52 -10.10
N ILE A 206 -7.60 11.35 -9.28
CA ILE A 206 -8.29 12.57 -9.72
C ILE A 206 -7.32 13.56 -10.36
N TYR A 207 -6.17 13.83 -9.72
CA TYR A 207 -5.18 14.75 -10.29
C TYR A 207 -4.57 14.21 -11.59
N GLN A 208 -4.34 12.89 -11.67
CA GLN A 208 -3.88 12.26 -12.90
C GLN A 208 -4.89 12.43 -14.05
N TYR A 209 -6.18 12.25 -13.76
CA TYR A 209 -7.26 12.48 -14.71
C TYR A 209 -7.34 13.94 -15.17
N LYS A 210 -7.27 14.90 -14.24
CA LYS A 210 -7.27 16.33 -14.56
C LYS A 210 -6.08 16.71 -15.46
N LYS A 211 -4.89 16.22 -15.14
CA LYS A 211 -3.67 16.44 -15.93
C LYS A 211 -3.81 15.91 -17.36
N ALA A 212 -4.39 14.72 -17.54
CA ALA A 212 -4.60 14.15 -18.86
C ALA A 212 -5.59 14.99 -19.69
N ASN A 213 -6.70 15.42 -19.10
CA ASN A 213 -7.69 16.24 -19.80
C ASN A 213 -7.19 17.64 -20.16
N SER A 214 -6.35 18.27 -19.32
CA SER A 214 -5.76 19.58 -19.67
C SER A 214 -4.85 19.51 -20.89
N ILE A 215 -4.16 18.37 -21.09
CA ILE A 215 -3.28 18.17 -22.26
C ILE A 215 -4.13 17.98 -23.53
N ASP A 216 -5.27 17.28 -23.44
CA ASP A 216 -6.13 17.04 -24.60
C ASP A 216 -6.75 18.35 -25.12
N ILE A 217 -7.16 19.26 -24.22
CA ILE A 217 -7.71 20.57 -24.60
C ILE A 217 -6.70 21.38 -25.44
N ILE A 218 -5.42 21.41 -25.02
CA ILE A 218 -4.35 22.12 -25.73
C ILE A 218 -4.08 21.52 -27.12
N LYS A 219 -4.28 20.21 -27.30
CA LYS A 219 -4.08 19.55 -28.60
C LYS A 219 -5.22 19.79 -29.58
N THR A 220 -6.40 20.16 -29.08
CA THR A 220 -7.60 20.42 -29.89
C THR A 220 -7.82 21.89 -30.25
N SER A 221 -7.03 22.80 -29.64
CA SER A 221 -6.98 24.24 -29.96
C SER A 221 -5.87 24.55 -30.95
#